data_AF-A0A537YS79-F1
#
_entry.id   AF-A0A537YS79-F1
#
_cell.length_a   1.000
_cell.length_b   1.000
_cell.length_c   1.000
_cell.angle_alpha   90.00
_cell.angle_beta   90.00
_cell.angle_gamma   90.00
#
_symmetry.space_group_name_H-M   'P 1'
#
loop_
_entity.id
_entity.type
_entity.pdbx_description
1 polymer ?
#
loop_
_entity_poly.entity_id
_entity_poly.type
_entity_poly.pdbx_seq_one_letter_code
_entity_poly.pdbx_strand_id
1 'polypeptide(L)'
;MTEAIFGLVGVVIGGLLNGFVSWLADHRREGRSVKVAARLVQSEMEVNNLAVSGALFKEKTWAPLGSLLSVSEWTEHRSTLAAKMKDEDWSLVDNYYSEIQATKALAATHSPLDPIDQGEAARLAGMAERIVKADAAMRTYSNVHSSELAIKKARG
;
A
#
# COMPACT_ATOMS: atom_id res chain seq x y z
N MET A 1 48.02 -11.78 34.24
CA MET A 1 46.55 -11.90 34.49
C MET A 1 45.74 -10.75 33.88
N THR A 2 46.31 -9.57 33.67
CA THR A 2 45.64 -8.40 33.07
C THR A 2 45.41 -8.53 31.55
N GLU A 3 46.29 -9.20 30.81
CA GLU A 3 46.20 -9.31 29.34
C GLU A 3 44.96 -10.07 28.84
N ALA A 4 44.48 -11.07 29.58
CA ALA A 4 43.28 -11.83 29.21
C ALA A 4 41.99 -10.98 29.30
N ILE A 5 41.98 -9.96 30.17
CA ILE A 5 40.82 -9.09 30.38
C ILE A 5 40.67 -8.10 29.22
N PHE A 6 41.78 -7.58 28.69
CA PHE A 6 41.76 -6.66 27.55
C PHE A 6 41.26 -7.35 26.27
N GLY A 7 41.59 -8.62 26.06
CA GLY A 7 41.04 -9.41 24.95
C GLY A 7 39.53 -9.62 25.05
N LEU A 8 39.02 -9.90 26.26
CA LEU A 8 37.59 -10.13 26.49
C LEU A 8 36.75 -8.86 26.25
N VAL A 9 37.24 -7.70 26.70
CA VAL A 9 36.55 -6.41 26.52
C VAL A 9 36.41 -6.06 25.03
N GLY A 10 37.44 -6.33 24.23
CA GLY A 10 37.40 -6.10 22.78
C GLY A 10 36.29 -6.90 22.08
N VAL A 11 36.08 -8.16 22.47
CA VAL A 11 35.03 -9.02 21.88
C VAL A 11 33.63 -8.55 22.28
N VAL A 12 33.44 -8.12 23.53
CA VAL A 12 32.14 -7.59 24.00
C VAL A 12 31.77 -6.32 23.24
N ILE A 13 32.71 -5.39 23.07
CA ILE A 13 32.46 -4.14 22.34
C ILE A 13 32.22 -4.43 20.84
N GLY A 14 33.01 -5.33 20.24
CA GLY A 14 32.82 -5.75 18.86
C GLY A 14 31.45 -6.39 18.62
N GLY A 15 30.99 -7.23 19.54
CA GLY A 15 29.66 -7.86 19.48
C GLY A 15 28.51 -6.85 19.59
N LEU A 16 28.62 -5.88 20.51
CA LEU A 16 27.62 -4.83 20.68
C LEU A 16 27.52 -3.91 19.45
N LEU A 17 28.66 -3.51 18.87
CA LEU A 17 28.68 -2.71 17.65
C LEU A 17 28.08 -3.46 16.47
N ASN A 18 28.40 -4.74 16.31
CA ASN A 18 27.85 -5.54 15.22
C ASN A 18 26.33 -5.72 15.37
N GLY A 19 25.86 -6.02 16.59
CA GLY A 19 24.43 -6.11 16.89
C GLY A 19 23.70 -4.79 16.61
N PHE A 20 24.30 -3.66 16.97
CA PHE A 20 23.73 -2.33 16.69
C PHE A 20 23.66 -2.03 15.18
N VAL A 21 24.70 -2.37 14.42
CA VAL A 21 24.71 -2.19 12.95
C VAL A 21 23.65 -3.08 12.29
N SER A 22 23.52 -4.34 12.71
CA SER A 22 22.47 -5.25 12.22
C SER A 22 21.07 -4.72 12.52
N TRP A 23 20.83 -4.27 13.76
CA TRP A 23 19.55 -3.66 14.15
C TRP A 23 19.22 -2.42 13.30
N LEU A 24 20.20 -1.54 13.08
CA LEU A 24 20.00 -0.35 12.26
C LEU A 24 19.76 -0.69 10.78
N ALA A 25 20.42 -1.73 10.27
CA ALA A 25 20.24 -2.20 8.90
C ALA A 25 18.84 -2.80 8.67
N ASP A 26 18.34 -3.58 9.62
CA ASP A 26 17.00 -4.17 9.56
C ASP A 26 15.92 -3.10 9.67
N HIS A 27 16.09 -2.13 10.56
CA HIS A 27 15.14 -1.01 10.66
C HIS A 27 15.06 -0.19 9.35
N ARG A 28 16.19 0.01 8.65
CA ARG A 28 16.22 0.66 7.33
C ARG A 28 15.65 -0.21 6.20
N ARG A 29 15.71 -1.53 6.32
CA ARG A 29 15.10 -2.45 5.35
C ARG A 29 13.57 -2.43 5.47
N GLU A 30 13.05 -2.42 6.69
CA GLU A 30 11.61 -2.29 6.94
C GLU A 30 11.02 -1.03 6.28
N GLY A 31 11.62 0.14 6.50
CA GLY A 31 11.12 1.38 5.89
C GLY A 31 11.10 1.38 4.36
N ARG A 32 12.09 0.73 3.73
CA ARG A 32 12.12 0.56 2.26
C ARG A 32 11.03 -0.39 1.77
N SER A 33 10.77 -1.48 2.51
CA SER A 33 9.73 -2.45 2.14
C SER A 33 8.33 -1.81 2.12
N VAL A 34 8.01 -0.97 3.12
CA VAL A 34 6.73 -0.25 3.21
C VAL A 34 6.55 0.70 2.03
N LYS A 35 7.60 1.42 1.65
CA LYS A 35 7.53 2.36 0.53
C LYS A 35 7.28 1.66 -0.80
N VAL A 36 7.96 0.53 -1.03
CA VAL A 36 7.78 -0.27 -2.25
C VAL A 36 6.36 -0.82 -2.28
N ALA A 37 5.92 -1.44 -1.19
CA ALA A 37 4.54 -1.89 -1.01
C ALA A 37 3.53 -0.78 -1.30
N ALA A 38 3.72 0.40 -0.71
CA ALA A 38 2.80 1.52 -0.89
C ALA A 38 2.72 1.99 -2.34
N ARG A 39 3.85 2.01 -3.07
CA ARG A 39 3.89 2.41 -4.49
C ARG A 39 3.21 1.39 -5.40
N LEU A 40 3.43 0.10 -5.14
CA LEU A 40 2.83 -0.97 -5.94
C LEU A 40 1.31 -1.00 -5.77
N VAL A 41 0.85 -0.95 -4.51
CA VAL A 41 -0.58 -0.85 -4.19
C VAL A 41 -1.18 0.43 -4.77
N GLN A 42 -0.49 1.58 -4.67
CA GLN A 42 -0.97 2.82 -5.28
C GLN A 42 -1.12 2.71 -6.81
N SER A 43 -0.15 2.11 -7.50
CA SER A 43 -0.23 1.89 -8.94
C SER A 43 -1.42 0.99 -9.31
N GLU A 44 -1.69 -0.05 -8.51
CA GLU A 44 -2.87 -0.91 -8.68
C GLU A 44 -4.17 -0.12 -8.48
N MET A 45 -4.24 0.73 -7.45
CA MET A 45 -5.39 1.59 -7.19
C MET A 45 -5.68 2.56 -8.35
N GLU A 46 -4.64 3.13 -8.97
CA GLU A 46 -4.78 4.01 -10.14
C GLU A 46 -5.40 3.27 -11.33
N VAL A 47 -4.93 2.05 -11.62
CA VAL A 47 -5.49 1.21 -12.70
C VAL A 47 -6.96 0.85 -12.42
N ASN A 48 -7.26 0.42 -11.20
CA ASN A 48 -8.62 0.10 -10.78
C ASN A 48 -9.55 1.32 -10.89
N ASN A 49 -9.08 2.50 -10.49
CA ASN A 49 -9.86 3.73 -10.57
C ASN A 49 -10.17 4.13 -12.02
N LEU A 50 -9.20 3.98 -12.92
CA LEU A 50 -9.41 4.20 -14.36
C LEU A 50 -10.44 3.23 -14.93
N ALA A 51 -10.39 1.95 -14.53
CA ALA A 51 -11.34 0.94 -14.98
C ALA A 51 -12.78 1.27 -14.52
N VAL A 52 -12.95 1.61 -13.24
CA VAL A 52 -14.25 2.00 -12.66
C VAL A 52 -14.79 3.27 -13.32
N SER A 53 -13.95 4.29 -13.48
CA SER A 53 -14.34 5.56 -14.11
C SER A 53 -14.72 5.36 -15.58
N GLY A 54 -13.99 4.49 -16.29
CA GLY A 54 -14.30 4.13 -17.68
C GLY A 54 -15.67 3.47 -17.81
N ALA A 55 -15.96 2.49 -16.95
CA ALA A 55 -17.26 1.83 -16.90
C ALA A 55 -18.40 2.82 -16.60
N LEU A 56 -18.21 3.72 -15.62
CA LEU A 56 -19.25 4.66 -15.19
C LEU A 56 -19.55 5.78 -16.19
N PHE A 57 -18.52 6.40 -16.76
CA PHE A 57 -18.69 7.63 -17.54
C PHE A 57 -18.67 7.41 -19.05
N LYS A 58 -17.92 6.43 -19.55
CA LYS A 58 -17.68 6.26 -20.98
C LYS A 58 -18.55 5.18 -21.61
N GLU A 59 -18.49 3.97 -21.06
CA GLU A 59 -19.13 2.80 -21.68
C GLU A 59 -20.54 2.57 -21.17
N LYS A 60 -20.83 2.91 -19.90
CA LYS A 60 -22.11 2.66 -19.22
C LYS A 60 -22.54 1.18 -19.27
N THR A 61 -21.58 0.30 -19.48
CA THR A 61 -21.72 -1.15 -19.46
C THR A 61 -20.71 -1.72 -18.49
N TRP A 62 -20.94 -2.96 -18.07
CA TRP A 62 -20.02 -3.66 -17.19
C TRP A 62 -18.63 -3.85 -17.79
N ALA A 63 -18.46 -3.74 -19.12
CA ALA A 63 -17.19 -3.84 -19.84
C ALA A 63 -16.41 -5.10 -19.40
N PRO A 64 -15.12 -5.32 -19.74
CA PRO A 64 -14.37 -6.40 -19.10
C PRO A 64 -13.87 -5.99 -17.70
N LEU A 65 -14.66 -5.24 -16.92
CA LEU A 65 -14.28 -4.66 -15.62
C LEU A 65 -13.74 -5.72 -14.66
N GLY A 66 -14.35 -6.91 -14.62
CA GLY A 66 -13.87 -8.02 -13.80
C GLY A 66 -12.42 -8.44 -14.08
N SER A 67 -11.96 -8.31 -15.33
CA SER A 67 -10.58 -8.64 -15.71
C SER A 67 -9.59 -7.48 -15.50
N LEU A 68 -10.09 -6.24 -15.53
CA LEU A 68 -9.29 -5.03 -15.33
C LEU A 68 -9.04 -4.75 -13.84
N LEU A 69 -9.95 -5.17 -12.97
CA LEU A 69 -9.82 -5.01 -11.53
C LEU A 69 -8.81 -6.01 -10.94
N SER A 70 -7.74 -5.48 -10.36
CA SER A 70 -6.69 -6.25 -9.68
C SER A 70 -6.69 -6.02 -8.18
N VAL A 71 -6.27 -7.06 -7.44
CA VAL A 71 -6.07 -7.05 -5.98
C VAL A 71 -4.80 -7.81 -5.58
N SER A 72 -3.92 -8.09 -6.54
CA SER A 72 -2.72 -8.91 -6.32
C SER A 72 -1.70 -8.17 -5.47
N GLU A 73 -1.42 -6.91 -5.81
CA GLU A 73 -0.45 -6.09 -5.07
C GLU A 73 -0.93 -5.86 -3.64
N TRP A 74 -2.24 -5.62 -3.49
CA TRP A 74 -2.85 -5.56 -2.17
C TRP A 74 -2.66 -6.85 -1.38
N THR A 75 -3.01 -8.00 -1.96
CA THR A 75 -2.95 -9.29 -1.26
C THR A 75 -1.52 -9.61 -0.80
N GLU A 76 -0.53 -9.30 -1.63
CA GLU A 76 0.88 -9.52 -1.33
C GLU A 76 1.39 -8.58 -0.22
N HIS A 77 0.98 -7.30 -0.24
CA HIS A 77 1.57 -6.27 0.61
C HIS A 77 0.70 -5.83 1.79
N ARG A 78 -0.52 -6.33 1.91
CA ARG A 78 -1.48 -5.95 2.97
C ARG A 78 -0.88 -6.07 4.37
N SER A 79 -0.14 -7.14 4.68
CA SER A 79 0.42 -7.35 6.02
C SER A 79 1.52 -6.35 6.34
N THR A 80 2.36 -6.02 5.36
CA THR A 80 3.44 -5.04 5.49
C THR A 80 2.89 -3.65 5.72
N LEU A 81 1.80 -3.30 5.02
CA LEU A 81 1.10 -2.03 5.18
C LEU A 81 0.34 -1.97 6.52
N ALA A 82 -0.38 -3.02 6.90
CA ALA A 82 -1.10 -3.10 8.17
C ALA A 82 -0.20 -2.85 9.39
N ALA A 83 1.04 -3.35 9.35
CA ALA A 83 1.98 -3.19 10.44
C ALA A 83 2.48 -1.75 10.65
N LYS A 84 2.25 -0.84 9.69
CA LYS A 84 2.89 0.48 9.66
C LYS A 84 1.91 1.63 9.40
N MET A 85 0.76 1.36 8.80
CA MET A 85 -0.30 2.34 8.63
C MET A 85 -1.03 2.60 9.93
N LYS A 86 -1.53 3.83 10.09
CA LYS A 86 -2.49 4.16 11.15
C LYS A 86 -3.79 3.42 10.90
N ASP A 87 -4.50 3.04 11.96
CA ASP A 87 -5.76 2.28 11.87
C ASP A 87 -6.81 2.97 10.98
N GLU A 88 -6.90 4.31 11.04
CA GLU A 88 -7.81 5.10 10.21
C GLU A 88 -7.46 4.99 8.71
N ASP A 89 -6.19 5.21 8.36
CA ASP A 89 -5.69 5.11 6.99
C ASP A 89 -5.82 3.67 6.46
N TRP A 90 -5.50 2.70 7.32
CA TRP A 90 -5.62 1.28 7.03
C TRP A 90 -7.07 0.91 6.69
N SER A 91 -8.02 1.36 7.51
CA SER A 91 -9.44 1.11 7.30
C SER A 91 -9.94 1.70 5.98
N LEU A 92 -9.43 2.87 5.57
CA LEU A 92 -9.79 3.46 4.27
C LEU A 92 -9.33 2.58 3.10
N VAL A 93 -8.10 2.07 3.14
CA VAL A 93 -7.54 1.23 2.08
C VAL A 93 -8.16 -0.17 2.07
N ASP A 94 -8.38 -0.77 3.24
CA ASP A 94 -9.01 -2.09 3.37
C ASP A 94 -10.48 -2.06 2.89
N ASN A 95 -11.23 -1.01 3.23
CA ASN A 95 -12.58 -0.81 2.72
C ASN A 95 -12.59 -0.63 1.20
N TYR A 96 -11.66 0.14 0.65
CA TYR A 96 -11.50 0.29 -0.80
C TYR A 96 -11.32 -1.08 -1.48
N TYR A 97 -10.40 -1.92 -1.00
CA TYR A 97 -10.15 -3.23 -1.60
C TYR A 97 -11.28 -4.22 -1.39
N SER A 98 -12.02 -4.12 -0.29
CA SER A 98 -13.25 -4.89 -0.07
C SER A 98 -14.31 -4.54 -1.11
N GLU A 99 -14.44 -3.25 -1.45
CA GLU A 99 -15.36 -2.79 -2.49
C GLU A 99 -14.93 -3.18 -3.90
N ILE A 100 -13.62 -3.14 -4.20
CA ILE A 100 -13.09 -3.65 -5.47
C ILE A 100 -13.38 -5.14 -5.62
N GLN A 101 -13.17 -5.95 -4.58
CA GLN A 101 -13.50 -7.37 -4.61
C GLN A 101 -14.99 -7.62 -4.82
N ALA A 102 -15.85 -6.90 -4.09
CA ALA A 102 -17.31 -6.98 -4.27
C ALA A 102 -17.73 -6.58 -5.69
N THR A 103 -17.11 -5.54 -6.25
CA THR A 103 -17.37 -5.08 -7.62
C THR A 103 -16.87 -6.07 -8.65
N LYS A 104 -15.72 -6.70 -8.44
CA LYS A 104 -15.21 -7.77 -9.29
C LYS A 104 -16.11 -9.00 -9.29
N ALA A 105 -16.64 -9.37 -8.12
CA ALA A 105 -17.61 -10.46 -7.99
C ALA A 105 -18.93 -10.13 -8.71
N LEU A 106 -19.44 -8.89 -8.56
CA LEU A 106 -20.65 -8.42 -9.25
C LEU A 106 -20.44 -8.34 -10.77
N ALA A 107 -19.28 -7.88 -11.23
CA ALA A 107 -18.96 -7.86 -12.65
C ALA A 107 -18.90 -9.27 -13.26
N ALA A 108 -18.53 -10.29 -12.46
CA ALA A 108 -18.50 -11.68 -12.91
C ALA A 108 -19.90 -12.30 -13.11
N THR A 109 -20.96 -11.69 -12.53
CA THR A 109 -22.34 -12.14 -12.75
C THR A 109 -22.99 -11.50 -13.98
N HIS A 110 -22.33 -10.53 -14.60
CA HIS A 110 -22.84 -9.78 -15.76
C HIS A 110 -22.08 -10.15 -17.03
N SER A 111 -22.75 -10.06 -18.17
CA SER A 111 -22.07 -10.05 -19.46
C SER A 111 -21.38 -8.69 -19.68
N PRO A 112 -20.24 -8.62 -20.38
CA PRO A 112 -19.51 -7.36 -20.60
C PRO A 112 -20.30 -6.26 -21.31
N LEU A 113 -21.37 -6.64 -22.03
CA LEU A 113 -22.25 -5.73 -22.75
C LEU A 113 -23.49 -5.33 -21.94
N ASP A 114 -23.67 -5.88 -20.74
CA ASP A 114 -24.81 -5.55 -19.90
C ASP A 114 -24.71 -4.09 -19.45
N PRO A 115 -25.80 -3.31 -19.62
CA PRO A 115 -25.82 -1.93 -19.16
C PRO A 115 -25.77 -1.87 -17.64
N ILE A 116 -25.05 -0.87 -17.11
CA ILE A 116 -25.03 -0.59 -15.67
C ILE A 116 -26.34 0.11 -15.31
N ASP A 117 -27.09 -0.45 -14.35
CA ASP A 117 -28.33 0.16 -13.89
C ASP A 117 -28.10 1.39 -12.99
N GLN A 118 -29.17 2.14 -12.65
CA GLN A 118 -29.02 3.35 -11.81
C GLN A 118 -28.54 3.05 -10.39
N GLY A 119 -28.90 1.93 -9.80
CA GLY A 119 -28.47 1.53 -8.46
C GLY A 119 -26.99 1.13 -8.45
N GLU A 120 -26.56 0.39 -9.47
CA GLU A 120 -25.17 0.02 -9.70
C GLU A 120 -24.30 1.25 -9.99
N ALA A 121 -24.77 2.17 -10.83
CA ALA A 121 -24.08 3.43 -11.12
C ALA A 121 -23.94 4.28 -9.84
N ALA A 122 -24.98 4.37 -9.02
CA ALA A 122 -24.91 5.07 -7.73
C ALA A 122 -23.89 4.41 -6.77
N ARG A 123 -23.83 3.07 -6.75
CA ARG A 123 -22.85 2.33 -5.96
C ARG A 123 -21.41 2.62 -6.41
N LEU A 124 -21.16 2.61 -7.71
CA LEU A 124 -19.85 2.92 -8.31
C LEU A 124 -19.46 4.38 -8.08
N ALA A 125 -20.40 5.31 -8.17
CA ALA A 125 -20.16 6.73 -7.87
C ALA A 125 -19.78 6.95 -6.40
N GLY A 126 -20.49 6.31 -5.47
CA GLY A 126 -20.15 6.35 -4.04
C GLY A 126 -18.78 5.73 -3.75
N MET A 127 -18.41 4.67 -4.48
CA MET A 127 -17.07 4.08 -4.41
C MET A 127 -16.01 5.10 -4.83
N ALA A 128 -16.19 5.79 -5.96
CA ALA A 128 -15.23 6.79 -6.48
C ALA A 128 -14.85 7.87 -5.45
N GLU A 129 -15.79 8.34 -4.63
CA GLU A 129 -15.50 9.29 -3.54
C GLU A 129 -14.57 8.68 -2.47
N ARG A 130 -14.80 7.41 -2.11
CA ARG A 130 -13.96 6.68 -1.14
C ARG A 130 -12.57 6.38 -1.70
N ILE A 131 -12.45 6.14 -3.01
CA ILE A 131 -11.15 5.97 -3.69
C ILE A 131 -10.25 7.19 -3.44
N VAL A 132 -10.80 8.40 -3.55
CA VAL A 132 -10.01 9.64 -3.35
C VAL A 132 -9.43 9.71 -1.94
N LYS A 133 -10.20 9.29 -0.92
CA LYS A 133 -9.75 9.26 0.48
C LYS A 133 -8.67 8.18 0.69
N ALA A 134 -8.86 6.99 0.11
CA ALA A 134 -7.89 5.91 0.20
C ALA A 134 -6.57 6.23 -0.53
N ASP A 135 -6.62 6.85 -1.72
CA ASP A 135 -5.41 7.28 -2.44
C ASP A 135 -4.66 8.36 -1.65
N ALA A 136 -5.37 9.34 -1.06
CA ALA A 136 -4.74 10.34 -0.20
C ALA A 136 -4.03 9.71 1.01
N ALA A 137 -4.64 8.70 1.64
CA ALA A 137 -4.02 7.94 2.71
C ALA A 137 -2.73 7.25 2.22
N MET A 138 -2.79 6.53 1.08
CA MET A 138 -1.63 5.83 0.51
C MET A 138 -0.49 6.75 0.09
N ARG A 139 -0.79 7.95 -0.43
CA ARG A 139 0.22 8.97 -0.78
C ARG A 139 1.08 9.39 0.41
N THR A 140 0.53 9.34 1.62
CA THR A 140 1.31 9.62 2.83
C THR A 140 2.45 8.60 2.94
N TYR A 141 2.16 7.31 2.82
CA TYR A 141 3.13 6.24 3.00
C TYR A 141 4.09 6.07 1.81
N SER A 142 3.68 6.45 0.59
CA SER A 142 4.57 6.43 -0.57
C SER A 142 5.59 7.59 -0.58
N ASN A 143 5.28 8.71 0.09
CA ASN A 143 6.09 9.93 0.12
C ASN A 143 6.89 10.18 1.42
N VAL A 144 6.54 9.55 2.55
CA VAL A 144 7.11 9.81 3.90
C VAL A 144 8.64 9.75 3.99
N HIS A 145 9.35 9.04 3.11
CA HIS A 145 10.81 8.98 3.18
C HIS A 145 11.56 10.13 2.45
N SER A 146 10.88 10.93 1.63
CA SER A 146 11.52 12.07 0.95
C SER A 146 11.73 13.26 1.90
N SER A 147 10.83 13.47 2.86
CA SER A 147 10.92 14.54 3.87
C SER A 147 11.89 14.20 5.00
N GLU A 148 11.90 12.96 5.49
CA GLU A 148 12.84 12.55 6.56
C GLU A 148 14.30 12.56 6.10
N LEU A 149 14.59 12.11 4.88
CA LEU A 149 15.94 12.20 4.31
C LEU A 149 16.36 13.64 4.03
N ALA A 150 15.44 14.50 3.57
CA ALA A 150 15.73 15.92 3.36
C ALA A 150 16.04 16.64 4.68
N ILE A 151 15.27 16.36 5.74
CA ILE A 151 15.50 16.94 7.07
C ILE A 151 16.80 16.43 7.70
N LYS A 152 17.14 15.14 7.50
CA LYS A 152 18.38 14.57 8.03
C LYS A 152 19.62 15.07 7.27
N LYS A 153 19.52 15.30 5.95
CA LYS A 153 20.58 15.88 5.13
C LYS A 153 20.74 17.39 5.34
N ALA A 154 19.72 18.08 5.84
CA ALA A 154 19.81 19.50 6.23
C ALA A 154 20.37 19.71 7.64
N ARG A 155 20.52 18.64 8.44
CA ARG A 155 20.98 18.68 9.84
C ARG A 155 22.37 18.09 10.08
N GLY A 156 23.02 17.53 9.06
CA GLY A 156 24.40 17.01 9.12
C GLY A 156 25.24 17.61 8.03
#